data_AF-A0AA94M0W2-F1
#
_entry.id   AF-A0AA94M0W2-F1
#
_cell.length_a   1.000
_cell.length_b   1.000
_cell.length_c   1.000
_cell.angle_alpha   90.00
_cell.angle_beta   90.00
_cell.angle_gamma   90.00
#
_symmetry.space_group_name_H-M   'P 1'
#
loop_
_entity.id
_entity.type
_entity.pdbx_description
1 polymer ?
#
loop_
_entity_poly.entity_id
_entity_poly.type
_entity_poly.pdbx_seq_one_letter_code
_entity_poly.pdbx_strand_id
1 'polypeptide(L)'
;MSSTNWIYQVWPWTGLGFALSILILLLCTDFFRQDFSKSRWRDTAWLAWLGTFCYLFHNVEEYGVDMFGNFFPFPDTMEAMVGFAPPLIFYMAVNISMFWFASPIAAKMARKYPLMGMGMFGELFINAISHLIPIVTGTGYTAGTLTAVVIFLPASFWAFYVGFGKGEGKFTWKAFATIILIAIVNHLVMFVGLTLFQNGLYGTTGLVIFEILNATSALAMWYAADHFLGRRRGV
;
A
#
# COMPACT_ATOMS: atom_id res chain seq x y z
N MET A 1 30.80 -6.53 4.13
CA MET A 1 29.55 -5.75 4.00
C MET A 1 29.83 -4.35 4.50
N SER A 2 29.60 -3.30 3.69
CA SER A 2 29.74 -1.93 4.16
C SER A 2 28.66 -1.61 5.20
N SER A 3 28.97 -0.72 6.15
CA SER A 3 28.07 -0.25 7.21
C SER A 3 26.83 0.52 6.71
N THR A 4 26.60 0.60 5.39
CA THR A 4 25.47 1.28 4.77
C THR A 4 24.39 0.32 4.25
N ASN A 5 24.67 -0.97 4.10
CA ASN A 5 23.69 -1.93 3.54
C ASN A 5 22.69 -2.47 4.56
N TRP A 6 23.01 -2.40 5.86
CA TRP A 6 22.14 -2.96 6.91
C TRP A 6 20.77 -2.26 6.98
N ILE A 7 20.70 -0.96 6.64
CA ILE A 7 19.44 -0.21 6.72
C ILE A 7 18.37 -0.80 5.78
N TYR A 8 18.80 -1.32 4.62
CA TYR A 8 17.92 -1.96 3.64
C TYR A 8 17.30 -3.26 4.17
N GLN A 9 17.96 -3.92 5.13
CA GLN A 9 17.45 -5.15 5.76
C GLN A 9 16.70 -4.88 7.06
N VAL A 10 16.91 -3.72 7.71
CA VAL A 10 16.32 -3.40 9.01
C VAL A 10 14.99 -2.64 8.91
N TRP A 11 14.79 -1.84 7.86
CA TRP A 11 13.56 -1.05 7.73
C TRP A 11 12.26 -1.87 7.77
N PRO A 12 12.15 -3.11 7.25
CA PRO A 12 10.91 -3.88 7.33
C PRO A 12 10.53 -4.20 8.78
N TRP A 13 11.52 -4.50 9.62
CA TRP A 13 11.34 -4.79 11.04
C TRP A 13 10.97 -3.55 11.86
N THR A 14 11.47 -2.38 11.46
CA THR A 14 11.03 -1.11 12.04
C THR A 14 9.56 -0.84 11.65
N GLY A 15 9.19 -1.14 10.40
CA GLY A 15 7.82 -1.15 9.93
C GLY A 15 6.92 -2.09 10.76
N LEU A 16 7.40 -3.29 11.12
CA LEU A 16 6.70 -4.22 11.99
C LEU A 16 6.39 -3.62 13.37
N GLY A 17 7.34 -2.90 13.98
CA GLY A 17 7.12 -2.22 15.25
C GLY A 17 5.96 -1.22 15.18
N PHE A 18 5.88 -0.44 14.09
CA PHE A 18 4.75 0.44 13.83
C PHE A 18 3.46 -0.34 13.54
N ALA A 19 3.52 -1.40 12.74
CA ALA A 19 2.36 -2.25 12.43
C ALA A 19 1.74 -2.82 13.71
N LEU A 20 2.54 -3.40 14.61
CA LEU A 20 2.09 -3.95 15.88
C LEU A 20 1.46 -2.88 16.78
N SER A 21 2.05 -1.69 16.81
CA SER A 21 1.49 -0.56 17.55
C SER A 21 0.11 -0.15 17.02
N ILE A 22 -0.04 -0.06 15.69
CA ILE A 22 -1.33 0.21 15.04
C ILE A 22 -2.33 -0.91 15.33
N LEU A 23 -1.92 -2.17 15.25
CA LEU A 23 -2.77 -3.33 15.50
C LEU A 23 -3.33 -3.33 16.93
N ILE A 24 -2.48 -3.09 17.92
CA ILE A 24 -2.89 -2.95 19.33
C ILE A 24 -3.92 -1.84 19.47
N LEU A 25 -3.68 -0.67 18.87
CA LEU A 25 -4.63 0.44 18.91
C LEU A 25 -5.95 0.13 18.19
N LEU A 26 -5.91 -0.59 17.06
CA LEU A 26 -7.10 -1.01 16.30
C LEU A 26 -7.98 -2.02 17.06
N LEU A 27 -7.36 -2.96 17.78
CA LEU A 27 -8.06 -4.06 18.43
C LEU A 27 -8.39 -3.80 19.90
N CYS A 28 -7.48 -3.17 20.64
CA CYS A 28 -7.60 -3.00 22.09
C CYS A 28 -8.20 -1.65 22.49
N THR A 29 -8.37 -0.72 21.55
CA THR A 29 -8.90 0.63 21.83
C THR A 29 -9.90 1.08 20.77
N ASP A 30 -10.53 2.23 21.00
CA ASP A 30 -11.34 2.92 20.00
C ASP A 30 -10.62 4.14 19.38
N PHE A 31 -9.29 4.26 19.55
CA PHE A 31 -8.50 5.44 19.17
C PHE A 31 -8.67 5.83 17.69
N PHE A 32 -8.76 4.85 16.79
CA PHE A 32 -8.91 5.07 15.35
C PHE A 32 -10.35 5.13 14.85
N ARG A 33 -11.34 4.88 15.70
CA ARG A 33 -12.75 4.97 15.31
C ARG A 33 -13.19 6.42 15.16
N GLN A 34 -14.26 6.60 14.41
CA GLN A 34 -14.94 7.87 14.22
C GLN A 34 -16.44 7.78 14.52
N ASP A 35 -17.08 6.66 14.17
CA ASP A 35 -18.52 6.45 14.32
C ASP A 35 -18.79 5.29 15.29
N PHE A 36 -19.15 5.65 16.53
CA PHE A 36 -19.43 4.68 17.58
C PHE A 36 -20.79 4.00 17.43
N SER A 37 -21.68 4.50 16.56
CA SER A 37 -22.98 3.89 16.30
C SER A 37 -22.88 2.62 15.45
N LYS A 38 -21.72 2.39 14.81
CA LYS A 38 -21.45 1.24 13.95
C LYS A 38 -20.35 0.37 14.54
N SER A 39 -20.36 -0.91 14.18
CA SER A 39 -19.24 -1.82 14.43
C SER A 39 -17.94 -1.25 13.85
N ARG A 40 -16.82 -1.36 14.58
CA ARG A 40 -15.50 -0.85 14.15
C ARG A 40 -15.05 -1.41 12.80
N TRP A 41 -15.44 -2.66 12.51
CA TRP A 41 -15.16 -3.33 11.24
C TRP A 41 -15.86 -2.68 10.04
N ARG A 42 -16.76 -1.72 10.28
CA ARG A 42 -17.48 -0.95 9.27
C ARG A 42 -17.17 0.55 9.32
N ASP A 43 -16.30 0.98 10.23
CA ASP A 43 -15.89 2.37 10.38
C ASP A 43 -14.78 2.70 9.38
N THR A 44 -14.99 3.72 8.56
CA THR A 44 -14.06 4.07 7.47
C THR A 44 -12.72 4.60 7.98
N ALA A 45 -12.69 5.31 9.10
CA ALA A 45 -11.44 5.79 9.68
C ALA A 45 -10.65 4.62 10.27
N TRP A 46 -11.34 3.69 10.94
CA TRP A 46 -10.74 2.45 11.44
C TRP A 46 -10.19 1.61 10.29
N LEU A 47 -10.95 1.43 9.20
CA LEU A 47 -10.51 0.70 8.02
C LEU A 47 -9.30 1.35 7.34
N ALA A 48 -9.24 2.68 7.25
CA ALA A 48 -8.08 3.35 6.65
C ALA A 48 -6.77 3.06 7.43
N TRP A 49 -6.85 3.00 8.77
CA TRP A 49 -5.72 2.57 9.60
C TRP A 49 -5.41 1.08 9.48
N LEU A 50 -6.43 0.23 9.28
CA LEU A 50 -6.21 -1.18 8.94
C LEU A 50 -5.41 -1.32 7.64
N GLY A 51 -5.72 -0.53 6.60
CA GLY A 51 -4.95 -0.54 5.34
C GLY A 51 -3.47 -0.22 5.54
N THR A 52 -3.17 0.76 6.42
CA THR A 52 -1.79 1.08 6.82
C THR A 52 -1.11 -0.09 7.52
N PHE A 53 -1.79 -0.70 8.50
CA PHE A 53 -1.28 -1.89 9.19
C PHE A 53 -0.95 -3.01 8.21
N CYS A 54 -1.88 -3.33 7.31
CA CYS A 54 -1.73 -4.42 6.35
C CYS A 54 -0.42 -4.28 5.57
N TYR A 55 -0.13 -3.10 5.03
CA TYR A 55 1.06 -2.91 4.20
C TYR A 55 2.35 -2.91 5.01
N LEU A 56 2.36 -2.25 6.18
CA LEU A 56 3.53 -2.29 7.06
C LEU A 56 3.87 -3.72 7.49
N PHE A 57 2.87 -4.57 7.70
CA PHE A 57 3.06 -5.98 7.99
C PHE A 57 3.54 -6.78 6.76
N HIS A 58 2.97 -6.52 5.59
CA HIS A 58 3.38 -7.14 4.31
C HIS A 58 4.87 -6.94 4.00
N ASN A 59 5.40 -5.74 4.26
CA ASN A 59 6.82 -5.44 4.07
C ASN A 59 7.75 -6.43 4.80
N VAL A 60 7.31 -7.03 5.91
CA VAL A 60 8.10 -8.03 6.65
C VAL A 60 8.25 -9.31 5.84
N GLU A 61 7.19 -9.78 5.20
CA GLU A 61 7.26 -11.00 4.39
C GLU A 61 7.91 -10.74 3.03
N GLU A 62 7.69 -9.57 2.45
CA GLU A 62 8.28 -9.18 1.17
C GLU A 62 9.79 -8.92 1.30
N TYR A 63 10.21 -8.09 2.26
CA TYR A 63 11.61 -7.67 2.40
C TYR A 63 12.32 -8.23 3.63
N GLY A 64 11.61 -8.73 4.64
CA GLY A 64 12.25 -9.28 5.84
C GLY A 64 12.63 -10.75 5.65
N VAL A 65 11.62 -11.62 5.73
CA VAL A 65 11.74 -13.07 5.64
C VAL A 65 10.50 -13.66 4.96
N ASP A 66 10.70 -14.48 3.94
CA ASP A 66 9.60 -15.16 3.25
C ASP A 66 9.09 -16.40 4.02
N MET A 67 8.06 -17.07 3.51
CA MET A 67 7.47 -18.24 4.16
C MET A 67 8.41 -19.46 4.23
N PHE A 68 9.49 -19.47 3.44
CA PHE A 68 10.50 -20.52 3.40
C PHE A 68 11.73 -20.20 4.24
N GLY A 69 11.77 -19.02 4.88
CA GLY A 69 12.88 -18.57 5.70
C GLY A 69 14.00 -17.87 4.93
N ASN A 70 13.79 -17.52 3.65
CA ASN A 70 14.76 -16.74 2.88
C ASN A 70 14.72 -15.28 3.34
N PHE A 71 15.89 -14.71 3.64
CA PHE A 71 16.01 -13.33 4.10
C PHE A 71 16.21 -12.37 2.93
N PHE A 72 15.48 -11.26 2.94
CA PHE A 72 15.53 -10.22 1.93
C PHE A 72 15.41 -10.73 0.46
N PRO A 73 14.41 -11.58 0.10
CA PRO A 73 14.37 -12.26 -1.20
C PRO A 73 13.69 -11.46 -2.33
N PHE A 74 12.92 -10.42 -2.02
CA PHE A 74 12.20 -9.65 -3.05
C PHE A 74 13.07 -8.94 -4.09
N PRO A 75 14.26 -8.39 -3.77
CA PRO A 75 15.12 -7.80 -4.79
C PRO A 75 15.49 -8.75 -5.93
N ASP A 76 15.72 -10.03 -5.63
CA ASP A 76 16.01 -11.05 -6.64
C ASP A 76 14.77 -11.34 -7.50
N THR A 77 13.58 -11.34 -6.88
CA THR A 77 12.30 -11.47 -7.58
C THR A 77 12.07 -10.29 -8.53
N MET A 78 12.35 -9.06 -8.07
CA MET A 78 12.21 -7.86 -8.87
C MET A 78 13.22 -7.86 -10.02
N GLU A 79 14.47 -8.22 -9.79
CA GLU A 79 15.49 -8.36 -10.84
C GLU A 79 15.05 -9.34 -11.93
N ALA A 80 14.54 -10.51 -11.55
CA ALA A 80 14.02 -11.49 -12.49
C ALA A 80 12.84 -10.95 -13.32
N MET A 81 12.02 -10.07 -12.74
CA MET A 81 10.85 -9.49 -13.41
C MET A 81 11.22 -8.35 -14.37
N VAL A 82 12.15 -7.47 -13.99
CA VAL A 82 12.49 -6.26 -14.76
C VAL A 82 13.76 -6.40 -15.61
N GLY A 83 14.51 -7.49 -15.43
CA GLY A 83 15.70 -7.81 -16.23
C GLY A 83 16.98 -7.07 -15.82
N PHE A 84 16.98 -6.39 -14.68
CA PHE A 84 18.16 -5.77 -14.07
C PHE A 84 17.93 -5.60 -12.56
N ALA A 85 19.00 -5.53 -11.76
CA ALA A 85 18.91 -5.27 -10.32
C ALA A 85 18.65 -3.78 -10.01
N PRO A 86 17.46 -3.37 -9.52
CA PRO A 86 17.22 -2.00 -9.10
C PRO A 86 18.08 -1.66 -7.87
N PRO A 87 18.55 -0.40 -7.71
CA PRO A 87 19.27 0.02 -6.52
C PRO A 87 18.45 -0.20 -5.25
N LEU A 88 19.05 -0.71 -4.16
CA LEU A 88 18.27 -1.05 -2.94
C LEU A 88 17.46 0.12 -2.36
N ILE A 89 17.92 1.36 -2.56
CA ILE A 89 17.21 2.57 -2.14
C ILE A 89 15.87 2.79 -2.86
N PHE A 90 15.69 2.21 -4.05
CA PHE A 90 14.41 2.23 -4.77
C PHE A 90 13.29 1.62 -3.91
N TYR A 91 13.51 0.44 -3.32
CA TYR A 91 12.51 -0.24 -2.51
C TYR A 91 12.10 0.58 -1.28
N MET A 92 13.07 1.21 -0.61
CA MET A 92 12.78 2.13 0.49
C MET A 92 12.04 3.39 0.01
N ALA A 93 12.43 3.95 -1.14
CA ALA A 93 11.78 5.14 -1.69
C ALA A 93 10.30 4.89 -1.98
N VAL A 94 9.97 3.77 -2.62
CA VAL A 94 8.58 3.34 -2.84
C VAL A 94 7.85 3.14 -1.51
N ASN A 95 8.40 2.31 -0.63
CA ASN A 95 7.65 1.84 0.53
C ASN A 95 7.53 2.86 1.67
N ILE A 96 8.60 3.61 1.95
CA ILE A 96 8.57 4.59 3.02
C ILE A 96 7.69 5.77 2.60
N SER A 97 7.88 6.32 1.40
CA SER A 97 7.07 7.46 0.96
C SER A 97 5.58 7.11 0.89
N MET A 98 5.22 5.93 0.38
CA MET A 98 3.84 5.52 0.27
C MET A 98 3.26 5.02 1.59
N PHE A 99 3.87 4.05 2.24
CA PHE A 99 3.20 3.29 3.30
C PHE A 99 3.56 3.76 4.71
N TRP A 100 4.66 4.49 4.87
CA TRP A 100 5.00 5.12 6.15
C TRP A 100 4.52 6.57 6.23
N PHE A 101 4.27 7.22 5.08
CA PHE A 101 3.79 8.60 5.05
C PHE A 101 2.43 8.74 4.38
N ALA A 102 2.29 8.47 3.07
CA ALA A 102 1.04 8.73 2.36
C ALA A 102 -0.16 7.97 2.97
N SER A 103 -0.02 6.67 3.27
CA SER A 103 -1.08 5.86 3.87
C SER A 103 -1.48 6.35 5.27
N PRO A 104 -0.57 6.55 6.25
CA PRO A 104 -0.93 7.14 7.55
C PRO A 104 -1.55 8.53 7.45
N ILE A 105 -1.09 9.37 6.51
CA ILE A 105 -1.70 10.69 6.27
C ILE A 105 -3.13 10.51 5.77
N ALA A 106 -3.37 9.65 4.78
CA ALA A 106 -4.70 9.34 4.28
C ALA A 106 -5.61 8.76 5.38
N ALA A 107 -5.08 7.87 6.22
CA ALA A 107 -5.81 7.27 7.34
C ALA A 107 -6.21 8.30 8.41
N LYS A 108 -5.31 9.22 8.76
CA LYS A 108 -5.60 10.34 9.65
C LYS A 108 -6.67 11.26 9.04
N MET A 109 -6.56 11.53 7.74
CA MET A 109 -7.46 12.41 6.99
C MET A 109 -8.82 11.76 6.70
N ALA A 110 -8.95 10.44 6.81
CA ALA A 110 -10.18 9.68 6.57
C ALA A 110 -11.38 10.16 7.39
N ARG A 111 -11.15 10.80 8.53
CA ARG A 111 -12.23 11.41 9.33
C ARG A 111 -12.94 12.56 8.60
N LYS A 112 -12.19 13.31 7.80
CA LYS A 112 -12.68 14.47 7.03
C LYS A 112 -12.91 14.12 5.57
N TYR A 113 -12.07 13.26 5.01
CA TYR A 113 -12.06 12.84 3.61
C TYR A 113 -12.11 11.30 3.54
N PRO A 114 -13.26 10.65 3.79
CA PRO A 114 -13.27 9.21 4.04
C PRO A 114 -12.98 8.37 2.80
N LEU A 115 -13.25 8.84 1.58
CA LEU A 115 -12.84 8.14 0.35
C LEU A 115 -11.32 8.18 0.15
N MET A 116 -10.66 9.26 0.56
CA MET A 116 -9.20 9.34 0.53
C MET A 116 -8.57 8.23 1.38
N GLY A 117 -9.14 7.97 2.57
CA GLY A 117 -8.73 6.87 3.43
C GLY A 117 -8.96 5.48 2.83
N MET A 118 -9.94 5.33 1.93
CA MET A 118 -10.19 4.07 1.22
C MET A 118 -9.24 3.83 0.05
N GLY A 119 -8.52 4.86 -0.43
CA GLY A 119 -7.60 4.76 -1.57
C GLY A 119 -6.54 3.68 -1.38
N MET A 120 -6.06 3.52 -0.14
CA MET A 120 -5.08 2.50 0.23
C MET A 120 -5.53 1.08 -0.12
N PHE A 121 -6.82 0.76 0.02
CA PHE A 121 -7.32 -0.57 -0.35
C PHE A 121 -7.27 -0.87 -1.85
N GLY A 122 -7.25 0.18 -2.69
CA GLY A 122 -6.92 0.06 -4.11
C GLY A 122 -5.48 -0.40 -4.32
N GLU A 123 -4.52 0.24 -3.64
CA GLU A 123 -3.10 -0.13 -3.74
C GLU A 123 -2.86 -1.56 -3.24
N LEU A 124 -3.43 -1.93 -2.09
CA LEU A 124 -3.37 -3.29 -1.54
C LEU A 124 -3.87 -4.32 -2.56
N PHE A 125 -4.97 -4.01 -3.23
CA PHE A 125 -5.58 -4.93 -4.19
C PHE A 125 -4.72 -5.10 -5.45
N ILE A 126 -4.23 -4.01 -6.03
CA ILE A 126 -3.38 -4.07 -7.23
C ILE A 126 -2.01 -4.68 -6.91
N ASN A 127 -1.44 -4.38 -5.75
CA ASN A 127 -0.21 -4.99 -5.29
C ASN A 127 -0.42 -6.51 -5.07
N ALA A 128 -1.52 -6.92 -4.44
CA ALA A 128 -1.85 -8.34 -4.28
C ALA A 128 -1.99 -9.07 -5.63
N ILE A 129 -2.63 -8.45 -6.62
CA ILE A 129 -2.68 -9.01 -7.99
C ILE A 129 -1.26 -9.20 -8.54
N SER A 130 -0.36 -8.24 -8.32
CA SER A 130 1.02 -8.30 -8.82
C SER A 130 1.79 -9.48 -8.22
N HIS A 131 1.60 -9.78 -6.93
CA HIS A 131 2.18 -10.99 -6.30
C HIS A 131 1.52 -12.30 -6.74
N LEU A 132 0.31 -12.26 -7.29
CA LEU A 132 -0.34 -13.44 -7.84
C LEU A 132 0.09 -13.76 -9.27
N ILE A 133 0.68 -12.81 -10.00
CA ILE A 133 1.17 -13.03 -11.37
C ILE A 133 2.16 -14.20 -11.42
N PRO A 134 3.22 -14.26 -10.59
CA PRO A 134 4.16 -15.39 -10.57
C PRO A 134 3.49 -16.77 -10.38
N ILE A 135 2.42 -16.85 -9.57
CA ILE A 135 1.68 -18.11 -9.37
C ILE A 135 0.99 -18.53 -10.66
N VAL A 136 0.27 -17.62 -11.32
CA VAL A 136 -0.50 -17.95 -12.53
C VAL A 136 0.36 -18.13 -13.78
N THR A 137 1.58 -17.57 -13.80
CA THR A 137 2.55 -17.75 -14.90
C THR A 137 3.47 -18.95 -14.70
N GLY A 138 3.34 -19.69 -13.59
CA GLY A 138 4.10 -20.91 -13.32
C GLY A 138 5.45 -20.73 -12.63
N THR A 139 5.82 -19.50 -12.25
CA THR A 139 6.98 -19.21 -11.39
C THR A 139 6.75 -19.73 -9.97
N GLY A 140 5.50 -19.74 -9.51
CA GLY A 140 5.11 -20.22 -8.18
C GLY A 140 5.14 -19.10 -7.13
N TYR A 141 5.37 -19.49 -5.87
CA TYR A 141 5.46 -18.56 -4.75
C TYR A 141 6.68 -17.65 -4.86
N THR A 142 6.49 -16.36 -4.56
CA THR A 142 7.57 -15.39 -4.36
C THR A 142 7.36 -14.60 -3.07
N ALA A 143 8.37 -13.85 -2.64
CA ALA A 143 8.25 -12.92 -1.53
C ALA A 143 7.03 -11.99 -1.70
N GLY A 144 6.28 -11.77 -0.63
CA GLY A 144 5.04 -10.97 -0.60
C GLY A 144 3.77 -11.78 -0.93
N THR A 145 3.90 -12.98 -1.49
CA THR A 145 2.75 -13.78 -1.95
C THR A 145 1.85 -14.23 -0.79
N LEU A 146 2.45 -14.63 0.33
CA LEU A 146 1.67 -15.15 1.46
C LEU A 146 0.77 -14.04 2.00
N THR A 147 1.35 -12.88 2.29
CA THR A 147 0.61 -11.76 2.86
C THR A 147 -0.32 -11.08 1.83
N ALA A 148 0.01 -11.13 0.53
CA ALA A 148 -0.93 -10.74 -0.53
C ALA A 148 -2.23 -11.55 -0.48
N VAL A 149 -2.13 -12.87 -0.34
CA VAL A 149 -3.28 -13.79 -0.30
C VAL A 149 -4.04 -13.72 1.03
N VAL A 150 -3.34 -13.73 2.16
CA VAL A 150 -3.98 -13.88 3.47
C VAL A 150 -4.32 -12.56 4.16
N ILE A 151 -3.73 -11.45 3.72
CA ILE A 151 -3.95 -10.11 4.31
C ILE A 151 -4.54 -9.15 3.28
N PHE A 152 -3.84 -8.87 2.18
CA PHE A 152 -4.26 -7.81 1.25
C PHE A 152 -5.60 -8.11 0.59
N LEU A 153 -5.76 -9.28 -0.03
CA LEU A 153 -7.02 -9.63 -0.69
C LEU A 153 -8.22 -9.62 0.28
N PRO A 154 -8.19 -10.30 1.45
CA PRO A 154 -9.29 -10.26 2.40
C PRO A 154 -9.59 -8.84 2.90
N ALA A 155 -8.56 -8.05 3.24
CA ALA A 155 -8.73 -6.70 3.74
C ALA A 155 -9.33 -5.78 2.67
N SER A 156 -8.82 -5.84 1.43
CA SER A 156 -9.37 -5.07 0.30
C SER A 156 -10.81 -5.47 -0.01
N PHE A 157 -11.13 -6.77 -0.13
CA PHE A 157 -12.50 -7.19 -0.38
C PHE A 157 -13.45 -6.78 0.74
N TRP A 158 -13.03 -6.89 2.00
CA TRP A 158 -13.82 -6.43 3.14
C TRP A 158 -14.08 -4.93 3.07
N ALA A 159 -13.03 -4.12 2.85
CA ALA A 159 -13.14 -2.69 2.72
C ALA A 159 -14.02 -2.28 1.54
N PHE A 160 -13.95 -2.99 0.41
CA PHE A 160 -14.79 -2.77 -0.75
C PHE A 160 -16.26 -3.09 -0.46
N TYR A 161 -16.51 -4.24 0.17
CA TYR A 161 -17.84 -4.67 0.57
C TYR A 161 -18.50 -3.68 1.53
N VAL A 162 -17.76 -3.19 2.53
CA VAL A 162 -18.25 -2.21 3.50
C VAL A 162 -18.45 -0.85 2.83
N GLY A 163 -17.43 -0.38 2.11
CA GLY A 163 -17.31 1.01 1.68
C GLY A 163 -18.10 1.36 0.44
N PHE A 164 -18.34 0.43 -0.49
CA PHE A 164 -18.82 0.73 -1.83
C PHE A 164 -20.08 -0.05 -2.24
N GLY A 165 -20.88 0.57 -3.11
CA GLY A 165 -22.02 -0.05 -3.78
C GLY A 165 -23.36 0.61 -3.46
N LYS A 166 -24.44 -0.17 -3.59
CA LYS A 166 -25.80 0.29 -3.29
C LYS A 166 -26.05 0.23 -1.78
N GLY A 167 -26.61 1.28 -1.22
CA GLY A 167 -27.00 1.34 0.19
C GLY A 167 -26.68 2.68 0.83
N GLU A 168 -27.45 3.04 1.84
CA GLU A 168 -27.19 4.23 2.64
C GLU A 168 -25.80 4.11 3.29
N GLY A 169 -25.05 5.20 3.29
CA GLY A 169 -23.75 5.18 3.91
C GLY A 169 -22.63 4.53 3.08
N LYS A 170 -22.84 4.17 1.81
CA LYS A 170 -21.80 3.65 0.89
C LYS A 170 -21.38 4.65 -0.20
N PHE A 171 -20.14 4.52 -0.67
CA PHE A 171 -19.59 5.24 -1.81
C PHE A 171 -20.08 4.62 -3.12
N THR A 172 -20.12 5.44 -4.17
CA THR A 172 -20.60 4.99 -5.48
C THR A 172 -19.63 4.01 -6.14
N TRP A 173 -20.11 3.20 -7.08
CA TRP A 173 -19.24 2.36 -7.92
C TRP A 173 -18.28 3.17 -8.79
N LYS A 174 -18.61 4.43 -9.10
CA LYS A 174 -17.67 5.35 -9.77
C LYS A 174 -16.47 5.64 -8.88
N ALA A 175 -16.71 5.97 -7.60
CA ALA A 175 -15.62 6.18 -6.63
C ALA A 175 -14.75 4.91 -6.46
N PHE A 176 -15.38 3.73 -6.44
CA PHE A 176 -14.65 2.45 -6.43
C PHE A 176 -13.74 2.31 -7.66
N ALA A 177 -14.29 2.48 -8.86
CA ALA A 177 -13.50 2.39 -10.09
C ALA A 177 -12.36 3.41 -10.12
N THR A 178 -12.58 4.62 -9.60
CA THR A 178 -11.54 5.66 -9.49
C THR A 178 -10.40 5.25 -8.58
N ILE A 179 -10.65 4.69 -7.39
CA ILE A 179 -9.54 4.28 -6.50
C ILE A 179 -8.74 3.11 -7.09
N ILE A 180 -9.41 2.19 -7.81
CA ILE A 180 -8.73 1.08 -8.51
C ILE A 180 -7.87 1.63 -9.66
N LEU A 181 -8.41 2.57 -10.44
CA LEU A 181 -7.66 3.20 -11.53
C LEU A 181 -6.44 3.95 -11.02
N ILE A 182 -6.57 4.68 -9.91
CA ILE A 182 -5.44 5.38 -9.28
C ILE A 182 -4.35 4.37 -8.89
N ALA A 183 -4.71 3.25 -8.27
CA ALA A 183 -3.75 2.22 -7.88
C ALA A 183 -3.04 1.57 -9.08
N ILE A 184 -3.78 1.29 -10.16
CA ILE A 184 -3.19 0.80 -11.42
C ILE A 184 -2.19 1.82 -11.97
N VAL A 185 -2.59 3.09 -12.06
CA VAL A 185 -1.72 4.17 -12.57
C VAL A 185 -0.47 4.30 -11.69
N ASN A 186 -0.61 4.29 -10.37
CA ASN A 186 0.51 4.39 -9.44
C ASN A 186 1.54 3.26 -9.63
N HIS A 187 1.09 2.02 -9.82
CA HIS A 187 1.98 0.89 -10.12
C HIS A 187 2.63 1.01 -11.51
N LEU A 188 1.87 1.42 -12.53
CA LEU A 188 2.42 1.64 -13.87
C LEU A 188 3.48 2.74 -13.89
N VAL A 189 3.25 3.84 -13.15
CA VAL A 189 4.21 4.94 -13.03
C VAL A 189 5.52 4.45 -12.41
N MET A 190 5.47 3.63 -11.36
CA MET A 190 6.66 3.00 -10.76
C MET A 190 7.45 2.18 -11.80
N PHE A 191 6.79 1.34 -12.60
CA PHE A 191 7.46 0.57 -13.66
C PHE A 191 8.02 1.45 -14.79
N VAL A 192 7.32 2.53 -15.14
CA VAL A 192 7.85 3.54 -16.06
C VAL A 192 9.10 4.18 -15.46
N GLY A 193 9.10 4.50 -14.16
CA GLY A 193 10.27 5.01 -13.44
C GLY A 193 11.49 4.10 -13.59
N LEU A 194 11.33 2.81 -13.25
CA LEU A 194 12.38 1.81 -13.44
C LEU A 194 12.86 1.71 -14.90
N THR A 195 11.94 1.74 -15.86
CA THR A 195 12.28 1.69 -17.29
C THR A 195 13.12 2.90 -17.70
N LEU A 196 12.74 4.11 -17.28
CA LEU A 196 13.49 5.32 -17.60
C LEU A 196 14.88 5.34 -16.95
N PHE A 197 14.98 4.84 -15.71
CA PHE A 197 16.25 4.64 -15.02
C PHE A 197 17.17 3.67 -15.79
N GLN A 198 16.65 2.51 -16.20
CA GLN A 198 17.40 1.50 -16.95
C GLN A 198 17.93 2.04 -18.28
N ASN A 199 17.16 2.91 -18.94
CA ASN A 199 17.56 3.56 -20.19
C ASN A 199 18.51 4.76 -19.97
N GLY A 200 18.97 5.01 -18.75
CA GLY A 200 19.96 6.03 -18.44
C GLY A 200 19.45 7.46 -18.47
N LEU A 201 18.14 7.70 -18.46
CA LEU A 201 17.58 9.07 -18.44
C LEU A 201 17.92 9.82 -17.16
N TYR A 202 18.09 9.10 -16.05
CA TYR A 202 18.51 9.65 -14.77
C TYR A 202 19.22 8.58 -13.91
N GLY A 203 20.07 9.03 -12.98
CA GLY A 203 20.72 8.16 -11.99
C GLY A 203 19.85 7.86 -10.76
N THR A 204 20.43 7.19 -9.78
CA THR A 204 19.73 6.72 -8.56
C THR A 204 18.97 7.84 -7.82
N THR A 205 19.54 9.04 -7.73
CA THR A 205 18.87 10.19 -7.11
C THR A 205 17.59 10.57 -7.85
N GLY A 206 17.62 10.54 -9.18
CA GLY A 206 16.44 10.80 -10.01
C GLY A 206 15.35 9.75 -9.78
N LEU A 207 15.72 8.47 -9.69
CA LEU A 207 14.79 7.39 -9.38
C LEU A 207 14.13 7.57 -8.01
N VAL A 208 14.91 7.92 -6.97
CA VAL A 208 14.36 8.17 -5.63
C VAL A 208 13.36 9.34 -5.63
N ILE A 209 13.71 10.45 -6.29
CA ILE A 209 12.79 11.61 -6.41
C ILE A 209 11.53 11.20 -7.16
N PHE A 210 11.67 10.41 -8.23
CA PHE A 210 10.55 9.92 -9.03
C PHE A 210 9.57 9.11 -8.17
N GLU A 211 10.05 8.17 -7.35
CA GLU A 211 9.17 7.35 -6.50
C GLU A 211 8.52 8.14 -5.36
N ILE A 212 9.22 9.11 -4.77
CA ILE A 212 8.64 10.02 -3.78
C ILE A 212 7.51 10.84 -4.42
N LEU A 213 7.72 11.35 -5.64
CA LEU A 213 6.71 12.09 -6.37
C LEU A 213 5.53 11.19 -6.76
N ASN A 214 5.78 9.93 -7.09
CA ASN A 214 4.73 8.95 -7.38
C ASN A 214 3.80 8.77 -6.16
N ALA A 215 4.38 8.49 -4.98
CA ALA A 215 3.61 8.36 -3.74
C ALA A 215 2.85 9.64 -3.35
N THR A 216 3.49 10.79 -3.51
CA THR A 216 2.85 12.09 -3.24
C THR A 216 1.69 12.36 -4.21
N SER A 217 1.86 11.94 -5.48
CA SER A 217 0.82 12.05 -6.50
C SER A 217 -0.36 11.13 -6.21
N ALA A 218 -0.13 9.89 -5.76
CA ALA A 218 -1.19 8.98 -5.32
C ALA A 218 -2.02 9.58 -4.18
N LEU A 219 -1.36 10.15 -3.17
CA LEU A 219 -2.04 10.85 -2.07
C LEU A 219 -2.90 12.01 -2.57
N ALA A 220 -2.36 12.83 -3.49
CA ALA A 220 -3.08 13.94 -4.09
C ALA A 220 -4.28 13.47 -4.93
N MET A 221 -4.12 12.37 -5.67
CA MET A 221 -5.19 11.75 -6.45
C MET A 221 -6.30 11.17 -5.57
N TRP A 222 -5.97 10.53 -4.44
CA TRP A 222 -6.97 10.08 -3.47
C TRP A 222 -7.74 11.25 -2.85
N TYR A 223 -7.04 12.33 -2.53
CA TYR A 223 -7.67 13.56 -2.05
C TYR A 223 -8.61 14.16 -3.10
N ALA A 224 -8.17 14.25 -4.36
CA ALA A 224 -8.99 14.74 -5.46
C ALA A 224 -10.23 13.84 -5.67
N ALA A 225 -10.05 12.52 -5.63
CA ALA A 225 -11.15 11.56 -5.71
C ALA A 225 -12.19 11.80 -4.61
N ASP A 226 -11.76 12.02 -3.36
CA ASP A 226 -12.68 12.40 -2.28
C ASP A 226 -13.36 13.76 -2.52
N HIS A 227 -12.61 14.75 -3.00
CA HIS A 227 -13.17 16.08 -3.26
C HIS A 227 -14.29 16.07 -4.32
N PHE A 228 -14.15 15.25 -5.36
CA PHE A 228 -15.08 15.17 -6.48
C PHE A 228 -16.15 14.08 -6.33
N LEU A 229 -15.82 12.96 -5.70
CA LEU A 229 -16.66 11.75 -5.64
C LEU A 229 -16.98 11.30 -4.21
N GLY A 230 -16.29 11.89 -3.23
CA GLY A 230 -16.54 11.65 -1.82
C GLY A 230 -17.87 12.24 -1.37
N ARG A 231 -18.32 11.79 -0.20
CA ARG A 231 -19.55 12.30 0.39
C ARG A 231 -19.22 13.57 1.14
N ARG A 232 -19.60 14.71 0.58
CA ARG A 232 -19.70 15.94 1.37
C ARG A 232 -20.71 15.68 2.47
N ARG A 233 -20.27 15.70 3.72
CA ARG A 233 -21.21 15.80 4.84
C ARG A 233 -22.00 17.08 4.58
N GLY A 234 -23.32 16.95 4.43
CA GLY A 234 -24.20 18.10 4.55
C GLY A 234 -23.86 18.80 5.85
N VAL A 235 -23.72 20.12 5.76
CA VAL A 235 -23.79 21.00 6.93
C VAL A 235 -25.11 20.73 7.64
#